data_AF-A0A899FVK3-F1
#
_entry.id   AF-A0A899FVK3-F1
#
_cell.length_a   1.000
_cell.length_b   1.000
_cell.length_c   1.000
_cell.angle_alpha   90.00
_cell.angle_beta   90.00
_cell.angle_gamma   90.00
#
_symmetry.space_group_name_H-M   'P 1'
#
loop_
_entity.id
_entity.type
_entity.pdbx_description
1 polymer ?
#
loop_
_entity_poly.entity_id
_entity_poly.type
_entity_poly.pdbx_seq_one_letter_code
_entity_poly.pdbx_strand_id
1 'polypeptide(L)'
;MDSIYLHKKAFIESQIRLLSRPLEPPPNWRENAKLDEDGNELSETAVAHAIYCLNMLLRKQYRIIFSSQAIRHVSEQIDRLYHSPLEISLVEPVQCDFQSLENIEKLPAVWPSDDEKGSEKYTNLRARLISLAAALDHLRQKHSFYESIESSLKQLGQQTDLSSRLSLELERTKKLTAKIRQKLKKTILIDSKSNNNIQSTTRGI
;
A
#
# COMPACT_ATOMS: atom_id res chain seq x y z
N MET A 1 -14.37 -20.42 -20.25
CA MET A 1 -14.55 -18.98 -20.00
C MET A 1 -15.94 -18.66 -19.43
N ASP A 2 -16.79 -19.64 -19.08
CA ASP A 2 -18.21 -19.36 -18.71
C ASP A 2 -18.51 -19.38 -17.21
N SER A 3 -17.49 -19.52 -16.35
CA SER A 3 -17.73 -19.72 -14.92
C SER A 3 -18.31 -18.47 -14.26
N ILE A 4 -17.74 -17.28 -14.50
CA ILE A 4 -18.03 -16.08 -13.71
C ILE A 4 -19.43 -15.52 -14.02
N TYR A 5 -19.81 -15.45 -15.29
CA TYR A 5 -21.16 -15.09 -15.72
C TYR A 5 -22.24 -15.96 -15.06
N LEU A 6 -22.06 -17.29 -15.09
CA LEU A 6 -23.03 -18.23 -14.52
C LEU A 6 -23.18 -18.06 -13.01
N HIS A 7 -22.08 -17.88 -12.28
CA HIS A 7 -22.11 -17.65 -10.83
C HIS A 7 -22.80 -16.33 -10.47
N LYS A 8 -22.53 -15.25 -11.21
CA LYS A 8 -23.16 -13.93 -10.97
C LYS A 8 -24.64 -13.94 -11.29
N LYS A 9 -25.02 -14.57 -12.40
CA LYS A 9 -26.42 -14.76 -12.77
C LYS A 9 -27.17 -15.55 -11.69
N ALA A 10 -26.62 -16.70 -11.28
CA ALA A 10 -27.21 -17.53 -10.22
C ALA A 10 -27.32 -16.77 -8.89
N PHE A 11 -26.32 -15.95 -8.55
CA PHE A 11 -26.38 -15.08 -7.38
C PHE A 11 -27.53 -14.08 -7.48
N ILE A 12 -27.64 -13.32 -8.58
CA ILE A 12 -28.71 -12.34 -8.78
C ILE A 12 -30.08 -13.02 -8.71
N GLU A 13 -30.25 -14.17 -9.37
CA GLU A 13 -31.48 -14.96 -9.30
C GLU A 13 -31.80 -15.43 -7.86
N SER A 14 -30.79 -15.82 -7.08
CA SER A 14 -30.97 -16.19 -5.67
C SER A 14 -31.42 -15.01 -4.81
N GLN A 15 -30.85 -13.82 -5.02
CA GLN A 15 -31.21 -12.61 -4.27
C GLN A 15 -32.63 -12.15 -4.61
N ILE A 16 -33.00 -12.19 -5.89
CA ILE A 16 -34.36 -11.89 -6.33
C ILE A 16 -35.36 -12.89 -5.74
N ARG A 17 -34.99 -14.17 -5.63
CA ARG A 17 -35.83 -15.19 -4.98
C ARG A 17 -36.07 -14.90 -3.49
N LEU A 18 -35.06 -14.41 -2.79
CA LEU A 18 -35.19 -13.99 -1.38
C LEU A 18 -36.08 -12.75 -1.24
N LEU A 19 -35.88 -11.75 -2.10
CA LEU A 19 -36.65 -10.50 -2.08
C LEU A 19 -38.10 -10.69 -2.52
N SER A 20 -38.37 -11.63 -3.42
CA SER A 20 -39.72 -11.93 -3.91
C SER A 20 -40.53 -12.87 -3.01
N ARG A 21 -40.00 -13.19 -1.81
CA ARG A 21 -40.74 -13.96 -0.82
C ARG A 21 -42.03 -13.21 -0.43
N PRO A 22 -43.20 -13.89 -0.40
CA PRO A 22 -44.43 -13.24 0.02
C PRO A 22 -44.31 -12.75 1.46
N LEU A 23 -44.88 -11.57 1.70
CA LEU A 23 -44.99 -11.02 3.04
C LEU A 23 -46.08 -11.77 3.79
N GLU A 24 -45.74 -12.25 4.98
CA GLU A 24 -46.67 -12.83 5.94
C GLU A 24 -46.93 -11.81 7.05
N PRO A 25 -48.16 -11.76 7.59
CA PRO A 25 -48.43 -10.92 8.75
C PRO A 25 -47.56 -11.38 9.93
N PRO A 26 -46.92 -10.46 10.68
CA PRO A 26 -46.13 -10.83 11.84
C PRO A 26 -47.03 -11.50 12.90
N PRO A 27 -46.54 -12.50 13.65
CA PRO A 27 -47.37 -13.32 14.54
C PRO A 27 -48.15 -12.50 15.60
N ASN A 28 -47.64 -11.33 15.97
CA ASN A 28 -48.23 -10.43 16.96
C ASN A 28 -48.84 -9.17 16.32
N TRP A 29 -49.21 -9.20 15.03
CA TRP A 29 -49.73 -8.02 14.32
C TRP A 29 -50.96 -7.42 15.02
N ARG A 30 -51.75 -8.25 15.71
CA ARG A 30 -52.93 -7.85 16.50
C ARG A 30 -52.59 -7.03 17.74
N GLU A 31 -51.48 -7.32 18.40
CA GLU A 31 -51.03 -6.61 19.61
C GLU A 31 -50.53 -5.19 19.25
N ASN A 32 -50.02 -5.04 18.02
CA ASN A 32 -49.46 -3.79 17.53
C ASN A 32 -50.50 -2.91 16.81
N ALA A 33 -51.60 -3.49 16.33
CA ALA A 33 -52.74 -2.77 15.81
C ALA A 33 -53.60 -2.26 16.98
N LYS A 34 -53.11 -1.22 17.66
CA LYS A 34 -53.93 -0.52 18.67
C LYS A 34 -55.23 -0.05 18.01
N LEU A 35 -56.33 -0.51 18.57
CA LEU A 35 -57.71 -0.20 18.19
C LEU A 35 -57.92 1.33 18.11
N ASP A 36 -58.67 1.78 17.11
CA ASP A 36 -59.28 3.11 17.13
C ASP A 36 -60.13 3.27 18.40
N GLU A 37 -60.34 4.51 18.89
CA GLU A 37 -61.05 4.80 20.16
C GLU A 37 -62.44 4.16 20.28
N ASP A 38 -63.03 3.74 19.15
CA ASP A 38 -64.34 3.08 19.05
C ASP A 38 -64.29 1.54 19.24
N GLY A 39 -63.12 0.93 19.51
CA GLY A 39 -63.03 -0.50 19.83
C GLY A 39 -63.30 -1.45 18.65
N ASN A 40 -63.25 -0.97 17.41
CA ASN A 40 -63.44 -1.79 16.22
C ASN A 40 -62.17 -2.59 15.89
N GLU A 41 -62.20 -3.89 16.15
CA GLU A 41 -61.14 -4.82 15.75
C GLU A 41 -61.01 -4.87 14.22
N LEU A 42 -59.79 -4.72 13.70
CA LEU A 42 -59.51 -4.93 12.28
C LEU A 42 -59.84 -6.37 11.90
N SER A 43 -60.79 -6.53 10.97
CA SER A 43 -61.21 -7.85 10.50
C SER A 43 -60.02 -8.63 9.91
N GLU A 44 -59.78 -9.83 10.43
CA GLU A 44 -58.74 -10.75 9.94
C GLU A 44 -58.88 -11.04 8.44
N THR A 45 -60.13 -11.11 7.95
CA THR A 45 -60.41 -11.33 6.53
C THR A 45 -59.96 -10.15 5.67
N ALA A 46 -60.10 -8.92 6.16
CA ALA A 46 -59.68 -7.71 5.46
C ALA A 46 -58.15 -7.62 5.42
N VAL A 47 -57.47 -7.96 6.52
CA VAL A 47 -55.99 -7.98 6.59
C VAL A 47 -55.41 -9.07 5.69
N ALA A 48 -55.96 -10.28 5.74
CA ALA A 48 -55.56 -11.36 4.84
C ALA A 48 -55.77 -11.00 3.36
N HIS A 49 -56.89 -10.34 3.04
CA HIS A 49 -57.17 -9.87 1.69
C HIS A 49 -56.22 -8.75 1.24
N ALA A 50 -55.92 -7.77 2.11
CA ALA A 50 -54.98 -6.69 1.81
C ALA A 50 -53.56 -7.23 1.57
N ILE A 51 -53.09 -8.17 2.39
CA ILE A 51 -51.80 -8.83 2.23
C ILE A 51 -51.75 -9.65 0.93
N TYR A 52 -52.84 -10.34 0.59
CA TYR A 52 -52.96 -11.05 -0.68
C TYR A 52 -52.83 -10.10 -1.88
N CYS A 53 -53.55 -8.97 -1.86
CA CYS A 53 -53.48 -7.95 -2.90
C CYS A 53 -52.09 -7.32 -3.01
N LEU A 54 -51.44 -7.03 -1.88
CA LEU A 54 -50.07 -6.51 -1.83
C LEU A 54 -49.08 -7.50 -2.43
N ASN A 55 -49.15 -8.77 -2.04
CA ASN A 55 -48.32 -9.83 -2.58
C ASN A 55 -48.53 -10.02 -4.10
N MET A 56 -49.76 -9.87 -4.59
CA MET A 56 -50.06 -9.89 -6.03
C MET A 56 -49.37 -8.73 -6.78
N LEU A 57 -49.46 -7.51 -6.25
CA LEU A 57 -48.81 -6.33 -6.83
C LEU A 57 -47.28 -6.45 -6.81
N LEU A 58 -46.71 -6.89 -5.70
CA LEU A 58 -45.28 -7.15 -5.56
C LEU A 58 -44.81 -8.16 -6.59
N ARG A 59 -45.50 -9.30 -6.75
CA ARG A 59 -45.15 -10.31 -7.78
C ARG A 59 -45.16 -9.73 -9.19
N LYS A 60 -46.14 -8.88 -9.50
CA LYS A 60 -46.22 -8.20 -10.80
C LYS A 60 -45.03 -7.25 -10.99
N GLN A 61 -44.69 -6.47 -9.97
CA GLN A 61 -43.57 -5.54 -10.00
C GLN A 61 -42.22 -6.25 -10.10
N TYR A 62 -42.01 -7.32 -9.34
CA TYR A 62 -40.79 -8.15 -9.43
C TYR A 62 -40.60 -8.71 -10.84
N ARG A 63 -41.67 -9.17 -11.50
CA ARG A 63 -41.61 -9.69 -12.88
C ARG A 63 -41.25 -8.62 -13.92
N ILE A 64 -41.68 -7.37 -13.70
CA ILE A 64 -41.40 -6.25 -14.61
C ILE A 64 -39.96 -5.75 -14.41
N ILE A 65 -39.56 -5.50 -13.16
CA ILE A 65 -38.26 -4.93 -12.82
C ILE A 65 -37.14 -5.95 -13.06
N PHE A 66 -37.35 -7.19 -12.61
CA PHE A 66 -36.37 -8.27 -12.69
C PHE A 66 -36.74 -9.27 -13.79
N SER A 67 -36.95 -8.77 -15.00
CA SER A 67 -37.14 -9.63 -16.17
C SER A 67 -35.89 -10.48 -16.42
N SER A 68 -36.07 -11.67 -17.01
CA SER A 68 -34.95 -12.54 -17.38
C SER A 68 -33.94 -11.84 -18.30
N GLN A 69 -34.41 -10.94 -19.15
CA GLN A 69 -33.59 -10.12 -20.02
C GLN A 69 -32.77 -9.09 -19.23
N ALA A 70 -33.36 -8.44 -18.23
CA ALA A 70 -32.63 -7.51 -17.36
C ALA A 70 -31.56 -8.24 -16.54
N ILE A 71 -31.89 -9.41 -15.98
CA ILE A 71 -30.93 -10.25 -15.23
C ILE A 71 -29.77 -10.68 -16.14
N ARG A 72 -30.08 -11.15 -17.35
CA ARG A 72 -29.07 -11.52 -18.35
C ARG A 72 -28.17 -10.34 -18.71
N HIS A 73 -28.77 -9.19 -19.01
CA HIS A 73 -28.05 -7.99 -19.42
C HIS A 73 -27.13 -7.47 -18.32
N VAL A 74 -27.60 -7.39 -17.07
CA VAL A 74 -26.77 -6.98 -15.92
C VAL A 74 -25.64 -7.99 -15.68
N SER A 75 -25.93 -9.28 -15.74
CA SER A 75 -24.90 -10.32 -15.58
C SER A 75 -23.83 -10.23 -16.67
N GLU A 76 -24.23 -9.96 -17.91
CA GLU A 76 -23.33 -9.78 -19.05
C GLU A 76 -22.55 -8.46 -18.96
N GLN A 77 -23.14 -7.36 -18.47
CA GLN A 77 -22.42 -6.12 -18.19
C GLN A 77 -21.34 -6.33 -17.12
N ILE A 78 -21.66 -7.00 -16.02
CA ILE A 78 -20.67 -7.27 -14.96
C ILE A 78 -19.56 -8.21 -15.48
N ASP A 79 -19.91 -9.18 -16.32
CA ASP A 79 -18.94 -10.09 -16.92
C ASP A 79 -18.04 -9.37 -17.93
N ARG A 80 -18.60 -8.45 -18.72
CA ARG A 80 -17.84 -7.54 -19.59
C ARG A 80 -16.94 -6.61 -18.80
N LEU A 81 -17.40 -6.04 -17.67
CA LEU A 81 -16.53 -5.23 -16.79
C LEU A 81 -15.37 -6.04 -16.20
N TYR A 82 -15.57 -7.34 -15.97
CA TYR A 82 -14.52 -8.21 -15.44
C TYR A 82 -13.50 -8.62 -16.51
N HIS A 83 -13.96 -8.90 -17.74
CA HIS A 83 -13.11 -9.37 -18.84
C HIS A 83 -12.60 -8.25 -19.76
N SER A 84 -13.20 -7.07 -19.70
CA SER A 84 -12.70 -5.88 -20.37
C SER A 84 -11.69 -5.23 -19.45
N PRO A 85 -10.38 -5.29 -19.73
CA PRO A 85 -9.46 -4.28 -19.26
C PRO A 85 -9.73 -2.99 -20.06
N LEU A 86 -10.98 -2.50 -20.06
CA LEU A 86 -11.18 -1.09 -20.35
C LEU A 86 -10.71 -0.40 -19.09
N GLU A 87 -9.67 0.42 -19.19
CA GLU A 87 -9.65 1.80 -18.69
C GLU A 87 -10.65 2.15 -17.58
N ILE A 88 -10.73 1.35 -16.51
CA ILE A 88 -11.41 1.71 -15.28
C ILE A 88 -10.40 2.58 -14.54
N SER A 89 -10.31 3.82 -15.01
CA SER A 89 -9.89 4.98 -14.23
C SER A 89 -10.96 5.35 -13.19
N LEU A 90 -11.59 4.35 -12.57
CA LEU A 90 -12.53 4.52 -11.47
C LEU A 90 -12.38 3.34 -10.50
N VAL A 91 -11.44 3.51 -9.56
CA VAL A 91 -11.43 2.86 -8.24
C VAL A 91 -10.82 1.44 -8.18
N GLU A 92 -9.59 1.27 -8.66
CA GLU A 92 -8.56 1.13 -7.60
C GLU A 92 -8.34 2.56 -7.09
N PRO A 93 -8.18 2.81 -5.78
CA PRO A 93 -7.44 4.00 -5.41
C PRO A 93 -6.06 3.78 -6.02
N VAL A 94 -5.88 4.20 -7.27
CA VAL A 94 -4.58 4.64 -7.70
C VAL A 94 -4.30 5.65 -6.62
N GLN A 95 -3.37 5.29 -5.74
CA GLN A 95 -2.68 6.24 -4.91
C GLN A 95 -1.92 7.11 -5.92
N CYS A 96 -2.66 7.90 -6.69
CA CYS A 96 -2.18 9.04 -7.42
C CYS A 96 -1.79 9.94 -6.28
N ASP A 97 -0.55 9.78 -5.83
CA ASP A 97 0.04 10.72 -4.91
C ASP A 97 -0.06 12.07 -5.59
N PHE A 98 -1.06 12.87 -5.18
CA PHE A 98 -1.23 14.26 -5.58
C PHE A 98 -0.06 15.14 -5.07
N GLN A 99 0.99 14.52 -4.55
CA GLN A 99 2.27 15.09 -4.19
C GLN A 99 3.34 14.90 -5.27
N SER A 100 3.08 14.06 -6.29
CA SER A 100 4.03 13.78 -7.37
C SER A 100 3.67 14.61 -8.61
N LEU A 101 4.65 15.35 -9.12
CA LEU A 101 4.48 16.25 -10.26
C LEU A 101 3.95 15.52 -11.50
N GLU A 102 4.47 14.32 -11.77
CA GLU A 102 4.07 13.49 -12.92
C GLU A 102 2.58 13.12 -12.92
N ASN A 103 1.99 12.91 -11.75
CA ASN A 103 0.57 12.56 -11.64
C ASN A 103 -0.33 13.79 -11.72
N ILE A 104 0.17 14.94 -11.26
CA ILE A 104 -0.54 16.22 -11.37
C ILE A 104 -0.56 16.69 -12.82
N GLU A 105 0.51 16.48 -13.59
CA GLU A 105 0.56 16.84 -15.00
C GLU A 105 -0.44 16.04 -15.85
N LYS A 106 -0.71 14.78 -15.48
CA LYS A 106 -1.73 13.93 -16.12
C LYS A 106 -3.16 14.42 -15.90
N LEU A 107 -3.40 15.37 -15.00
CA LEU A 107 -4.74 15.95 -14.81
C LEU A 107 -5.18 16.70 -16.06
N PRO A 108 -6.45 16.54 -16.51
CA PRO A 108 -6.98 17.21 -17.69
C PRO A 108 -6.73 18.71 -17.68
N ALA A 109 -6.38 19.30 -18.83
CA ALA A 109 -6.14 20.73 -18.93
C ALA A 109 -7.43 21.57 -18.78
N VAL A 110 -8.58 20.99 -19.16
CA VAL A 110 -9.90 21.63 -19.12
C VAL A 110 -10.84 20.75 -18.31
N TRP A 111 -11.64 21.36 -17.44
CA TRP A 111 -12.65 20.67 -16.66
C TRP A 111 -13.87 20.34 -17.54
N PRO A 112 -14.40 19.11 -17.54
CA PRO A 112 -15.49 18.69 -18.43
C PRO A 112 -16.90 19.19 -18.01
N SER A 113 -17.01 20.29 -17.25
CA SER A 113 -18.30 20.91 -16.91
C SER A 113 -18.58 22.08 -17.83
N ASP A 114 -19.84 22.25 -18.23
CA ASP A 114 -20.33 23.40 -19.03
C ASP A 114 -20.30 24.73 -18.25
N ASP A 115 -20.01 24.71 -16.95
CA ASP A 115 -19.86 25.92 -16.14
C ASP A 115 -18.52 26.63 -16.40
N GLU A 116 -18.53 27.74 -17.15
CA GLU A 116 -17.33 28.57 -17.40
C GLU A 116 -16.61 28.97 -16.09
N LYS A 117 -17.37 29.39 -15.07
CA LYS A 117 -16.84 29.73 -13.74
C LYS A 117 -16.21 28.53 -13.02
N GLY A 118 -16.68 27.32 -13.29
CA GLY A 118 -16.10 26.09 -12.77
C GLY A 118 -14.78 25.76 -13.46
N SER A 119 -14.73 25.95 -14.77
CA SER A 119 -13.52 25.77 -15.60
C SER A 119 -12.40 26.73 -15.19
N GLU A 120 -12.70 28.03 -15.01
CA GLU A 120 -11.72 29.03 -14.54
C GLU A 120 -11.18 28.72 -13.14
N LYS A 121 -12.03 28.27 -12.21
CA LYS A 121 -11.58 27.88 -10.87
C LYS A 121 -10.66 26.66 -10.92
N TYR A 122 -11.00 25.68 -11.75
CA TYR A 122 -10.21 24.48 -11.92
C TYR A 122 -8.81 24.79 -12.48
N THR A 123 -8.70 25.60 -13.54
CA THR A 123 -7.40 25.94 -14.13
C THR A 123 -6.50 26.69 -13.15
N ASN A 124 -7.07 27.63 -12.39
CA ASN A 124 -6.35 28.36 -11.34
C ASN A 124 -5.85 27.43 -10.22
N LEU A 125 -6.69 26.50 -9.76
CA LEU A 125 -6.30 25.52 -8.75
C LEU A 125 -5.23 24.56 -9.27
N ARG A 126 -5.34 24.10 -10.52
CA ARG A 126 -4.35 23.24 -11.17
C ARG A 126 -2.99 23.93 -11.28
N ALA A 127 -2.96 25.20 -11.72
CA ALA A 127 -1.72 25.97 -11.80
C ALA A 127 -1.05 26.14 -10.42
N ARG A 128 -1.85 26.40 -9.37
CA ARG A 128 -1.36 26.48 -8.00
C ARG A 128 -0.84 25.14 -7.47
N LEU A 129 -1.48 24.03 -7.84
CA LEU A 129 -1.07 22.69 -7.42
C LEU A 129 0.29 22.34 -8.06
N ILE A 130 0.47 22.64 -9.35
CA ILE A 130 1.75 22.44 -10.06
C ILE A 130 2.89 23.23 -9.40
N SER A 131 2.67 24.52 -9.06
CA SER A 131 3.73 25.32 -8.44
C SER A 131 4.11 24.83 -7.04
N LEU A 132 3.13 24.38 -6.24
CA LEU A 132 3.38 23.79 -4.93
C LEU A 132 4.10 22.44 -5.02
N ALA A 133 3.74 21.59 -5.98
CA ALA A 133 4.39 20.31 -6.21
C ALA A 133 5.86 20.48 -6.63
N ALA A 134 6.14 21.42 -7.54
CA ALA A 134 7.51 21.75 -7.92
C ALA A 134 8.34 22.25 -6.71
N ALA A 135 7.75 23.07 -5.84
CA ALA A 135 8.41 23.52 -4.61
C ALA A 135 8.70 22.36 -3.63
N LEU A 136 7.76 21.41 -3.51
CA LEU A 136 7.91 20.22 -2.68
C LEU A 136 9.04 19.32 -3.21
N ASP A 137 9.07 19.05 -4.52
CA ASP A 137 10.10 18.21 -5.13
C ASP A 137 11.50 18.80 -4.97
N HIS A 138 11.65 20.12 -5.10
CA HIS A 138 12.91 20.80 -4.79
C HIS A 138 13.30 20.64 -3.31
N LEU A 139 12.34 20.67 -2.39
CA LEU A 139 12.60 20.45 -0.95
C LEU A 139 13.01 19.00 -0.66
N ARG A 140 12.39 18.03 -1.33
CA ARG A 140 12.78 16.61 -1.26
C ARG A 140 14.19 16.37 -1.79
N GLN A 141 14.54 17.00 -2.92
CA GLN A 141 15.90 16.94 -3.48
C GLN A 141 16.94 17.54 -2.52
N LYS A 142 16.61 18.67 -1.88
CA LYS A 142 17.49 19.24 -0.84
C LYS A 142 17.64 18.29 0.35
N HIS A 143 16.56 17.67 0.80
CA HIS A 143 16.60 16.73 1.90
C HIS A 143 17.47 15.50 1.58
N SER A 144 17.27 14.88 0.41
CA SER A 144 18.07 13.72 -0.02
C SER A 144 19.54 14.06 -0.19
N PHE A 145 19.85 15.27 -0.64
CA PHE A 145 21.23 15.78 -0.67
C PHE A 145 21.84 15.85 0.73
N TYR A 146 21.13 16.40 1.72
CA TYR A 146 21.63 16.46 3.10
C TYR A 146 21.77 15.08 3.73
N GLU A 147 20.85 14.14 3.48
CA GLU A 147 21.00 12.75 3.93
C GLU A 147 22.21 12.06 3.28
N SER A 148 22.49 12.34 2.01
CA SER A 148 23.69 11.84 1.33
C SER A 148 24.97 12.38 1.98
N ILE A 149 24.98 13.65 2.39
CA ILE A 149 26.11 14.22 3.14
C ILE A 149 26.22 13.57 4.51
N GLU A 150 25.11 13.44 5.24
CA GLU A 150 25.11 12.85 6.57
C GLU A 150 25.61 11.40 6.55
N SER A 151 25.15 10.60 5.59
CA SER A 151 25.62 9.22 5.41
C SER A 151 27.11 9.16 5.05
N SER A 152 27.59 10.07 4.19
CA SER A 152 29.03 10.19 3.87
C SER A 152 29.85 10.59 5.11
N LEU A 153 29.35 11.50 5.94
CA LEU A 153 30.00 11.90 7.19
C LEU A 153 30.01 10.75 8.21
N LYS A 154 28.94 9.95 8.30
CA LYS A 154 28.91 8.73 9.14
C LYS A 154 29.93 7.71 8.67
N GLN A 155 30.06 7.49 7.36
CA GLN A 155 31.08 6.60 6.78
C GLN A 155 32.49 7.12 7.06
N LEU A 156 32.72 8.43 6.92
CA LEU A 156 34.02 9.04 7.23
C LEU A 156 34.35 8.92 8.73
N GLY A 157 33.37 9.11 9.62
CA GLY A 157 33.54 8.87 11.05
C GLY A 157 34.00 7.44 11.34
N GLN A 158 33.36 6.44 10.72
CA GLN A 158 33.78 5.05 10.81
C GLN A 158 35.19 4.82 10.23
N GLN A 159 35.57 5.51 9.15
CA GLN A 159 36.93 5.46 8.61
C GLN A 159 37.98 6.10 9.53
N THR A 160 37.65 7.16 10.27
CA THR A 160 38.57 7.73 11.26
C THR A 160 38.84 6.79 12.43
N ASP A 161 37.83 6.04 12.87
CA ASP A 161 38.00 4.96 13.85
C ASP A 161 38.89 3.83 13.28
N LEU A 162 38.71 3.46 12.01
CA LEU A 162 39.57 2.46 11.37
C LEU A 162 41.01 2.96 11.17
N SER A 163 41.20 4.23 10.78
CA SER A 163 42.51 4.87 10.60
C SER A 163 43.27 4.99 11.92
N SER A 164 42.58 5.37 13.00
CA SER A 164 43.17 5.40 14.34
C SER A 164 43.52 3.99 14.86
N ARG A 165 42.73 2.96 14.54
CA ARG A 165 43.09 1.57 14.83
C ARG A 165 44.29 1.09 14.02
N LEU A 166 44.37 1.47 12.74
CA LEU A 166 45.50 1.17 11.86
C LEU A 166 46.79 1.84 12.35
N SER A 167 46.73 3.10 12.78
CA SER A 167 47.90 3.79 13.33
C SER A 167 48.39 3.13 14.62
N LEU A 168 47.49 2.72 15.51
CA LEU A 168 47.81 1.94 16.72
C LEU A 168 48.46 0.59 16.39
N GLU A 169 47.94 -0.15 15.41
CA GLU A 169 48.55 -1.41 14.97
C GLU A 169 49.91 -1.18 14.32
N LEU A 170 50.09 -0.10 13.58
CA LEU A 170 51.37 0.26 12.97
C LEU A 170 52.41 0.64 14.04
N GLU A 171 51.99 1.28 15.13
CA GLU A 171 52.86 1.46 16.30
C GLU A 171 53.23 0.13 16.98
N ARG A 172 52.29 -0.82 17.10
CA ARG A 172 52.56 -2.15 17.66
C ARG A 172 53.56 -2.92 16.79
N THR A 173 53.38 -2.93 15.48
CA THR A 173 54.31 -3.61 14.55
C THR A 173 55.68 -2.95 14.55
N LYS A 174 55.79 -1.62 14.63
CA LYS A 174 57.06 -0.90 14.83
C LYS A 174 57.77 -1.32 16.12
N LYS A 175 57.05 -1.43 17.24
CA LYS A 175 57.62 -1.88 18.53
C LYS A 175 58.09 -3.35 18.46
N LEU A 176 57.31 -4.22 17.83
CA LEU A 176 57.67 -5.64 17.64
C LEU A 176 58.90 -5.80 16.75
N THR A 177 58.95 -5.11 15.61
CA THR A 177 60.11 -5.13 14.71
C THR A 177 61.36 -4.59 15.38
N ALA A 178 61.26 -3.52 16.18
CA ALA A 178 62.37 -3.03 16.99
C ALA A 178 62.85 -4.08 18.01
N LYS A 179 61.92 -4.77 18.71
CA LYS A 179 62.26 -5.86 19.64
C LYS A 179 62.91 -7.05 18.93
N ILE A 180 62.40 -7.45 17.77
CA ILE A 180 62.99 -8.52 16.93
C ILE A 180 64.41 -8.11 16.51
N ARG A 181 64.60 -6.87 16.06
CA ARG A 181 65.91 -6.34 15.67
C ARG A 181 66.89 -6.32 16.85
N GLN A 182 66.43 -5.95 18.05
CA GLN A 182 67.25 -6.03 19.27
C GLN A 182 67.60 -7.48 19.63
N LYS A 183 66.63 -8.40 19.55
CA LYS A 183 66.88 -9.83 19.79
C LYS A 183 67.91 -10.38 18.81
N LEU A 184 67.75 -10.12 17.50
CA LEU A 184 68.72 -10.51 16.46
C LEU A 184 70.11 -9.95 16.71
N LYS A 185 70.21 -8.65 17.03
CA LYS A 185 71.50 -8.02 17.38
C LYS A 185 72.15 -8.68 18.60
N LYS A 186 71.34 -9.07 19.59
CA LYS A 186 71.80 -9.80 20.78
C LYS A 186 72.27 -11.22 20.43
N THR A 187 71.57 -11.98 19.58
CA THR A 187 72.02 -13.31 19.13
C THR A 187 73.32 -13.23 18.34
N ILE A 188 73.45 -12.29 17.40
CA ILE A 188 74.70 -12.06 16.65
C ILE A 188 75.87 -11.71 17.59
N LEU A 189 75.61 -10.95 18.67
CA LEU A 189 76.62 -10.64 19.69
C LEU A 189 77.01 -11.84 20.55
N ILE A 190 76.10 -12.80 20.75
CA ILE A 190 76.36 -14.05 21.47
C ILE A 190 77.13 -15.02 20.57
N ASP A 191 76.77 -15.14 19.29
CA ASP A 191 77.46 -15.99 18.32
C ASP A 191 78.91 -15.49 18.07
N SER A 192 79.12 -14.18 18.02
CA SER A 192 80.48 -13.60 17.94
C SER A 192 81.31 -13.79 19.21
N LYS A 193 80.68 -13.77 20.40
CA LYS A 193 81.35 -14.15 21.65
C LYS A 193 81.65 -15.65 21.74
N SER A 194 80.78 -16.51 21.22
CA SER A 194 81.01 -17.96 21.14
C SER A 194 82.17 -18.29 20.20
N ASN A 195 82.29 -17.61 19.05
CA ASN A 195 83.39 -17.78 18.12
C ASN A 195 84.75 -17.29 18.69
N ASN A 196 84.75 -16.22 19.49
CA ASN A 196 85.96 -15.77 20.17
C ASN A 196 86.39 -16.68 21.33
N ASN A 197 85.48 -17.48 21.90
CA ASN A 197 85.80 -18.41 22.98
C ASN A 197 86.26 -19.80 22.48
N ILE A 198 86.05 -20.12 21.21
CA ILE A 198 86.61 -21.31 20.56
C ILE A 198 88.07 -21.08 20.14
N GLN A 199 88.44 -19.83 19.79
CA GLN A 199 89.82 -19.47 19.44
C GLN A 199 90.79 -19.39 20.64
N SER A 200 90.28 -19.34 21.87
CA SER A 200 91.10 -19.36 23.10
C SER A 200 91.36 -20.76 23.67
N THR A 201 90.70 -21.81 23.16
CA THR A 201 90.92 -23.21 23.61
C THR A 201 91.87 -24.01 22.70
N THR A 202 92.18 -23.54 21.48
CA THR A 202 93.12 -24.19 20.53
C THR A 202 94.54 -23.60 20.54
N ARG A 203 94.96 -22.98 21.65
CA ARG A 203 96.36 -22.59 21.91
C ARG A 203 96.81 -23.18 23.24
N GLY A 204 97.03 -24.48 23.27
CA GLY A 204 97.50 -25.19 24.45
C GLY A 204 97.58 -26.68 24.19
N ILE A 205 98.58 -27.09 23.41
CA ILE A 205 99.40 -28.31 23.47
C ILE A 205 100.43 -28.19 22.34
#